data_AF-A0A6P0ISJ0-F1
#
_entry.id   AF-A0A6P0ISJ0-F1
#
_cell.length_a   1.000
_cell.length_b   1.000
_cell.length_c   1.000
_cell.angle_alpha   90.00
_cell.angle_beta   90.00
_cell.angle_gamma   90.00
#
_symmetry.space_group_name_H-M   'P 1'
#
loop_
_entity.id
_entity.type
_entity.pdbx_description
1 polymer ?
#
loop_
_entity_poly.entity_id
_entity_poly.type
_entity_poly.pdbx_seq_one_letter_code
_entity_poly.pdbx_strand_id
1 'polypeptide(L)'
;TLLAFGKWLLLVILLWLPSLLSLVSGSLPFLSKALNPIAKIDASATRHSFPSFVDVLRKLKNFTAFPFPSTSKVSSLFYQAYSLLLAALVGIAIIHKNHKPRLCWIAAWAFIPSVMIFLVSKRLWIDRYILFLSPYILIILAAGLMGLWRWKRSLAIAVAIIYTITVSSGLIRYYTVQDRQDWRNVAQTISMNEKPGDTIVLSIGSPKMTSALGHYYNGDAPIYSLKKLCPSAQVKKPDVEEALNNLPPISSRLWLVCGTGFDQKKFRTVFKEHFDLERHAEFTNENFYRQNDLMHLFLVIPNSLNSTDTPNPTDIKNKSTSVSALGL
;
A
#
# COMPACT_ATOMS: atom_id res chain seq x y z
N THR A 1 -13.13 42.47 14.03
CA THR A 1 -13.06 41.00 14.21
C THR A 1 -12.06 40.33 13.26
N LEU A 2 -12.07 40.61 11.96
CA LEU A 2 -11.08 40.06 11.01
C LEU A 2 -9.65 40.57 11.27
N LEU A 3 -9.50 41.87 11.58
CA LEU A 3 -8.21 42.46 11.99
C LEU A 3 -7.64 41.77 13.23
N ALA A 4 -8.49 41.36 14.19
CA ALA A 4 -8.04 40.63 15.37
C ALA A 4 -7.55 39.22 15.00
N PHE A 5 -8.29 38.50 14.14
CA PHE A 5 -7.84 37.22 13.59
C PHE A 5 -6.51 37.37 12.85
N GLY A 6 -6.37 38.37 11.98
CA GLY A 6 -5.12 38.63 11.26
C GLY A 6 -3.94 38.95 12.18
N LYS A 7 -4.16 39.78 13.21
CA LYS A 7 -3.15 40.08 14.23
C LYS A 7 -2.70 38.84 14.98
N TRP A 8 -3.62 37.99 15.43
CA TRP A 8 -3.28 36.76 16.14
C TRP A 8 -2.64 35.71 15.24
N LEU A 9 -3.09 35.59 13.98
CA LEU A 9 -2.47 34.70 13.01
C LEU A 9 -1.03 35.13 12.73
N LEU A 10 -0.78 36.44 12.58
CA LEU A 10 0.55 36.99 12.39
C LEU A 10 1.44 36.75 13.61
N LEU A 11 0.91 36.87 14.83
CA LEU A 11 1.62 36.50 16.06
C LEU A 11 1.99 35.02 16.08
N VAL A 12 1.09 34.11 15.69
CA VAL A 12 1.38 32.68 15.60
C VAL A 12 2.48 32.42 14.56
N ILE A 13 2.40 33.05 13.38
CA ILE A 13 3.43 32.92 12.34
C ILE A 13 4.78 33.43 12.84
N LEU A 14 4.82 34.57 13.52
CA LEU A 14 6.04 35.14 14.11
C LEU A 14 6.62 34.22 15.20
N LEU A 15 5.79 33.67 16.08
CA LEU A 15 6.21 32.75 17.13
C LEU A 15 6.82 31.47 16.54
N TRP A 16 6.29 31.01 15.39
CA TRP A 16 6.77 29.82 14.69
C TRP A 16 7.89 30.11 13.69
N LEU A 17 8.23 31.37 13.46
CA LEU A 17 9.21 31.79 12.47
C LEU A 17 10.59 31.14 12.69
N PRO A 18 11.13 30.97 13.91
CA PRO A 18 12.41 30.31 14.12
C PRO A 18 12.42 28.85 13.65
N SER A 19 11.36 28.10 13.97
CA SER A 19 11.20 26.70 13.54
C SER A 19 11.01 26.60 12.03
N LEU A 20 10.23 27.53 11.45
CA LEU A 20 10.07 27.63 10.00
C LEU A 20 11.40 27.98 9.32
N LEU A 21 12.19 28.90 9.85
CA LEU A 21 13.50 29.27 9.32
C LEU A 21 14.51 28.12 9.42
N SER A 22 14.48 27.31 10.49
CA SER A 22 15.31 26.10 10.58
C SER A 22 14.91 25.06 9.54
N LEU A 23 13.61 24.83 9.35
CA LEU A 23 13.10 23.96 8.28
C LEU A 23 13.45 24.49 6.88
N VAL A 24 13.28 25.80 6.67
CA VAL A 24 13.49 26.47 5.38
C VAL A 24 14.98 26.56 5.06
N SER A 25 15.88 26.82 6.01
CA SER A 25 17.33 26.81 5.76
C SER A 25 17.84 25.43 5.35
N GLY A 26 17.33 24.36 5.98
CA GLY A 26 17.63 22.99 5.57
C GLY A 26 16.96 22.57 4.24
N SER A 27 15.84 23.19 3.86
CA SER A 27 15.10 22.87 2.64
C SER A 27 15.24 23.90 1.50
N LEU A 28 15.96 25.00 1.71
CA LEU A 28 16.15 26.11 0.76
C LEU A 28 16.81 25.66 -0.55
N PRO A 29 17.87 24.81 -0.53
CA PRO A 29 18.43 24.24 -1.76
C PRO A 29 17.45 23.36 -2.53
N PHE A 30 16.47 22.76 -1.82
CA PHE A 30 15.40 21.95 -2.42
C PHE A 30 14.27 22.82 -2.97
N LEU A 31 13.82 23.84 -2.22
CA LEU A 31 12.78 24.79 -2.61
C LEU A 31 13.20 25.66 -3.80
N SER A 32 14.46 26.09 -3.87
CA SER A 32 14.99 26.84 -5.01
C SER A 32 15.04 25.99 -6.30
N LYS A 33 15.34 24.68 -6.20
CA LYS A 33 15.24 23.74 -7.32
C LYS A 33 13.80 23.47 -7.72
N ALA A 34 12.89 23.39 -6.76
CA ALA A 34 11.46 23.15 -6.97
C ALA A 34 10.73 24.32 -7.65
N LEU A 35 11.10 25.55 -7.29
CA LEU A 35 10.48 26.78 -7.77
C LEU A 35 11.07 27.30 -9.08
N ASN A 36 12.08 26.63 -9.65
CA ASN A 36 12.70 27.03 -10.90
C ASN A 36 12.04 26.31 -12.09
N PRO A 37 11.10 26.95 -12.83
CA PRO A 37 10.28 26.30 -13.86
C PRO A 37 11.07 25.82 -15.09
N ILE A 38 12.37 26.14 -15.19
CA ILE A 38 13.25 25.85 -16.33
C ILE A 38 14.28 24.75 -16.01
N ALA A 39 14.35 24.26 -14.77
CA ALA A 39 15.26 23.16 -14.44
C ALA A 39 14.83 21.91 -15.23
N LYS A 40 15.61 21.55 -16.27
CA LYS A 40 15.45 20.31 -17.03
C LYS A 40 15.40 19.15 -16.04
N ILE A 41 14.21 18.61 -15.85
CA ILE A 41 13.95 17.51 -14.91
C ILE A 41 14.58 16.27 -15.54
N ASP A 42 15.73 15.85 -15.01
CA ASP A 42 16.25 14.51 -15.26
C ASP A 42 15.16 13.49 -14.91
N ALA A 43 14.77 12.65 -15.88
CA ALA A 43 13.69 11.68 -15.71
C ALA A 43 13.93 10.68 -14.56
N SER A 44 15.19 10.53 -14.12
CA SER A 44 15.59 9.72 -12.97
C SER A 44 15.37 10.42 -11.62
N ALA A 45 15.17 11.75 -11.58
CA ALA A 45 14.91 12.55 -10.38
C ALA A 45 13.40 12.74 -10.07
N THR A 46 12.53 11.90 -10.64
CA THR A 46 11.06 11.90 -10.44
C THR A 46 10.59 11.63 -9.00
N ARG A 47 11.49 11.55 -8.01
CA ARG A 47 11.15 11.25 -6.60
C ARG A 47 10.50 12.40 -5.84
N HIS A 48 10.52 13.63 -6.35
CA HIS A 48 10.06 14.81 -5.61
C HIS A 48 9.16 15.74 -6.45
N SER A 49 8.11 15.21 -7.08
CA SER A 49 7.03 16.07 -7.58
C SER A 49 6.22 16.60 -6.40
N PHE A 50 5.81 17.86 -6.41
CA PHE A 50 4.81 18.38 -5.46
C PHE A 50 3.42 17.86 -5.84
N PRO A 51 2.46 17.80 -4.91
CA PRO A 51 1.08 17.55 -5.26
C PRO A 51 0.56 18.68 -6.17
N SER A 52 -0.27 18.36 -7.16
CA SER A 52 -0.97 19.36 -7.96
C SER A 52 -2.16 19.93 -7.17
N PHE A 53 -2.68 21.10 -7.57
CA PHE A 53 -3.95 21.61 -7.02
C PHE A 53 -5.10 20.60 -7.19
N VAL A 54 -5.09 19.83 -8.28
CA VAL A 54 -6.03 18.74 -8.53
C VAL A 54 -5.88 17.63 -7.48
N ASP A 55 -4.66 17.34 -7.02
CA ASP A 55 -4.43 16.37 -5.95
C ASP A 55 -4.99 16.87 -4.61
N VAL A 56 -4.88 18.17 -4.33
CA VAL A 56 -5.48 18.79 -3.13
C VAL A 56 -7.00 18.69 -3.19
N LEU A 57 -7.61 19.06 -4.33
CA LEU A 57 -9.05 18.95 -4.54
C LEU A 57 -9.53 17.50 -4.40
N ARG A 58 -8.76 16.55 -4.92
CA ARG A 58 -9.05 15.12 -4.81
C ARG A 58 -9.02 14.62 -3.37
N LYS A 59 -8.25 15.24 -2.47
CA LYS A 59 -8.26 14.89 -1.04
C LYS A 59 -9.56 15.26 -0.34
N LEU A 60 -10.32 16.26 -0.81
CA LEU A 60 -11.59 16.62 -0.16
C LEU A 60 -12.53 15.41 -0.09
N LYS A 61 -12.69 14.67 -1.19
CA LYS A 61 -13.51 13.46 -1.15
C LYS A 61 -12.92 12.38 -0.26
N ASN A 62 -11.60 12.24 -0.16
CA ASN A 62 -10.96 11.23 0.70
C ASN A 62 -11.30 11.42 2.19
N PHE A 63 -11.65 12.64 2.63
CA PHE A 63 -12.10 12.90 4.00
C PHE A 63 -13.53 12.44 4.29
N THR A 64 -14.36 12.25 3.26
CA THR A 64 -15.79 11.97 3.41
C THR A 64 -16.18 10.60 2.87
N ALA A 65 -15.67 10.24 1.69
CA ALA A 65 -15.92 8.98 1.03
C ALA A 65 -14.60 8.43 0.50
N PHE A 66 -14.21 7.24 0.97
CA PHE A 66 -13.00 6.58 0.50
C PHE A 66 -13.15 6.24 -0.99
N PRO A 67 -12.44 6.92 -1.91
CA PRO A 67 -12.62 6.65 -3.32
C PRO A 67 -11.66 5.52 -3.68
N PHE A 68 -12.19 4.31 -3.65
CA PHE A 68 -11.59 3.22 -4.40
C PHE A 68 -11.40 3.69 -5.84
N PRO A 69 -10.24 3.45 -6.47
CA PRO A 69 -10.07 3.83 -7.86
C PRO A 69 -11.14 3.11 -8.68
N SER A 70 -11.97 3.91 -9.35
CA SER A 70 -13.08 3.40 -10.13
C SER A 70 -12.56 2.82 -11.44
N THR A 71 -12.98 1.61 -11.76
CA THR A 71 -12.80 1.02 -13.11
C THR A 71 -13.74 1.65 -14.12
N SER A 72 -14.90 2.15 -13.69
CA SER A 72 -15.87 2.79 -14.57
C SER A 72 -15.58 4.28 -14.77
N LYS A 73 -15.71 4.75 -16.03
CA LYS A 73 -15.60 6.18 -16.39
C LYS A 73 -16.70 7.01 -15.71
N VAL A 74 -17.91 6.44 -15.59
CA VAL A 74 -19.08 7.09 -14.98
C VAL A 74 -18.85 7.36 -13.50
N SER A 75 -18.42 6.36 -12.72
CA SER A 75 -18.18 6.59 -11.29
C SER A 75 -16.97 7.50 -11.07
N SER A 76 -15.95 7.45 -11.93
CA SER A 76 -14.84 8.42 -11.90
C SER A 76 -15.35 9.86 -12.07
N LEU A 77 -16.20 10.10 -13.07
CA LEU A 77 -16.83 11.41 -13.30
C LEU A 77 -17.72 11.82 -12.13
N PHE A 78 -18.51 10.90 -11.58
CA PHE A 78 -19.33 11.14 -10.40
C PHE A 78 -18.50 11.62 -9.20
N TYR A 79 -17.38 10.95 -8.90
CA TYR A 79 -16.51 11.36 -7.80
C TYR A 79 -15.76 12.68 -8.07
N GLN A 80 -15.49 13.02 -9.34
CA GLN A 80 -14.95 14.33 -9.71
C GLN A 80 -16.00 15.43 -9.46
N ALA A 81 -17.23 15.24 -9.91
CA ALA A 81 -18.34 16.15 -9.66
C ALA A 81 -18.61 16.30 -8.15
N TYR A 82 -18.58 15.19 -7.41
CA TYR A 82 -18.69 15.21 -5.94
C TYR A 82 -17.56 16.02 -5.28
N SER A 83 -16.32 15.91 -5.76
CA SER A 83 -15.19 16.71 -5.23
C SER A 83 -15.38 18.20 -5.48
N LEU A 84 -15.89 18.58 -6.66
CA LEU A 84 -16.24 19.98 -6.98
C LEU A 84 -17.38 20.49 -6.10
N LEU A 85 -18.39 19.66 -5.86
CA LEU A 85 -19.49 19.96 -4.94
C LEU A 85 -18.97 20.22 -3.51
N LEU A 86 -18.05 19.40 -3.01
CA LEU A 86 -17.45 19.61 -1.69
C LEU A 86 -16.63 20.91 -1.64
N ALA A 87 -15.87 21.21 -2.69
CA ALA A 87 -15.13 22.46 -2.79
C ALA A 87 -16.06 23.68 -2.86
N ALA A 88 -17.20 23.58 -3.55
CA ALA A 88 -18.21 24.61 -3.56
C ALA A 88 -18.80 24.84 -2.16
N LEU A 89 -19.06 23.79 -1.38
CA LEU A 89 -19.48 23.93 0.02
C LEU A 89 -18.43 24.62 0.89
N VAL A 90 -17.15 24.27 0.73
CA VAL A 90 -16.04 24.97 1.40
C VAL A 90 -16.03 26.44 1.01
N GLY A 91 -16.17 26.76 -0.29
CA GLY A 91 -16.25 28.13 -0.78
C GLY A 91 -17.44 28.90 -0.19
N ILE A 92 -18.63 28.31 -0.16
CA ILE A 92 -19.83 28.88 0.48
C ILE A 92 -19.58 29.12 1.96
N ALA A 93 -18.94 28.19 2.68
CA ALA A 93 -18.63 28.36 4.09
C ALA A 93 -17.74 29.57 4.35
N ILE A 94 -16.75 29.80 3.48
CA ILE A 94 -15.77 30.89 3.60
C ILE A 94 -16.38 32.23 3.14
N ILE A 95 -17.15 32.25 2.06
CA ILE A 95 -17.69 33.47 1.43
C ILE A 95 -18.99 33.93 2.10
N HIS A 96 -19.96 33.03 2.29
CA HIS A 96 -21.33 33.39 2.67
C HIS A 96 -21.46 33.79 4.14
N LYS A 97 -20.44 33.54 4.96
CA LYS A 97 -20.48 33.80 6.40
C LYS A 97 -19.49 34.89 6.77
N ASN A 98 -19.90 36.16 6.60
CA ASN A 98 -19.21 37.37 7.07
C ASN A 98 -18.42 37.10 8.37
N HIS A 99 -17.10 36.98 8.22
CA HIS A 99 -16.03 37.20 9.20
C HIS A 99 -16.24 36.69 10.63
N LYS A 100 -16.96 35.57 10.86
CA LYS A 100 -16.99 34.98 12.21
C LYS A 100 -15.59 34.43 12.50
N PRO A 101 -14.83 35.01 13.46
CA PRO A 101 -13.42 34.68 13.64
C PRO A 101 -13.20 33.20 13.98
N ARG A 102 -14.21 32.56 14.60
CA ARG A 102 -14.21 31.12 14.89
C ARG A 102 -14.08 30.25 13.63
N LEU A 103 -14.78 30.58 12.54
CA LEU A 103 -14.70 29.80 11.30
C LEU A 103 -13.37 30.03 10.57
N CYS A 104 -12.84 31.26 10.63
CA CYS A 104 -11.50 31.57 10.10
C CYS A 104 -10.42 30.77 10.83
N TRP A 105 -10.53 30.61 12.16
CA TRP A 105 -9.62 29.74 12.92
C TRP A 105 -9.72 28.27 12.52
N ILE A 106 -10.94 27.74 12.36
CA ILE A 106 -11.13 26.35 11.91
C ILE A 106 -10.54 26.16 10.50
N ALA A 107 -10.75 27.11 9.60
CA ALA A 107 -10.13 27.10 8.27
C ALA A 107 -8.60 27.18 8.35
N ALA A 108 -8.04 28.04 9.20
CA ALA A 108 -6.61 28.11 9.42
C ALA A 108 -6.04 26.76 9.91
N TRP A 109 -6.69 26.12 10.88
CA TRP A 109 -6.29 24.80 11.37
C TRP A 109 -6.43 23.68 10.34
N ALA A 110 -7.36 23.79 9.40
CA ALA A 110 -7.47 22.85 8.29
C ALA A 110 -6.38 23.07 7.23
N PHE A 111 -6.15 24.31 6.81
CA PHE A 111 -5.33 24.61 5.64
C PHE A 111 -3.85 24.85 5.97
N ILE A 112 -3.49 25.39 7.13
CA ILE A 112 -2.08 25.65 7.46
C ILE A 112 -1.27 24.35 7.53
N PRO A 113 -1.67 23.31 8.28
CA PRO A 113 -0.90 22.07 8.32
C PRO A 113 -0.93 21.34 6.97
N SER A 114 -2.04 21.46 6.21
CA SER A 114 -2.11 20.98 4.82
C SER A 114 -1.03 21.63 3.97
N VAL A 115 -0.94 22.96 3.96
CA VAL A 115 0.06 23.70 3.17
C VAL A 115 1.47 23.31 3.62
N MET A 116 1.72 23.16 4.92
CA MET A 116 3.03 22.69 5.41
C MET A 116 3.39 21.30 4.87
N ILE A 117 2.49 20.31 4.97
CA ILE A 117 2.75 18.96 4.45
C ILE A 117 2.95 18.97 2.93
N PHE A 118 2.15 19.78 2.22
CA PHE A 118 2.23 19.98 0.78
C PHE A 118 3.62 20.50 0.37
N LEU A 119 4.16 21.48 1.10
CA LEU A 119 5.46 22.09 0.83
C LEU A 119 6.65 21.19 1.19
N VAL A 120 6.50 20.25 2.13
CA VAL A 120 7.59 19.36 2.53
C VAL A 120 7.78 18.22 1.53
N SER A 121 6.74 17.44 1.22
CA SER A 121 6.88 16.32 0.29
C SER A 121 5.55 15.71 -0.13
N LYS A 122 5.41 15.38 -1.42
CA LYS A 122 4.31 14.54 -1.92
C LYS A 122 4.28 13.14 -1.29
N ARG A 123 5.41 12.62 -0.78
CA ARG A 123 5.42 11.34 -0.03
C ARG A 123 4.64 11.44 1.28
N LEU A 124 4.58 12.62 1.87
CA LEU A 124 3.78 12.90 3.07
C LEU A 124 2.32 13.24 2.72
N TRP A 125 2.00 13.48 1.45
CA TRP A 125 0.64 13.72 0.95
C TRP A 125 -0.21 12.43 0.83
N ILE A 126 -0.07 11.53 1.79
CA ILE A 126 -0.83 10.28 1.88
C ILE A 126 -1.91 10.37 2.95
N ASP A 127 -3.03 9.67 2.75
CA ASP A 127 -4.27 9.87 3.53
C ASP A 127 -4.05 9.76 5.04
N ARG A 128 -3.19 8.84 5.48
CA ARG A 128 -2.89 8.63 6.91
C ARG A 128 -2.30 9.87 7.60
N TYR A 129 -1.51 10.69 6.89
CA TYR A 129 -0.87 11.86 7.48
C TYR A 129 -1.75 13.10 7.45
N ILE A 130 -2.77 13.14 6.59
CA ILE A 130 -3.71 14.25 6.52
C ILE A 130 -4.98 13.96 7.33
N LEU A 131 -5.17 12.74 7.84
CA LEU A 131 -6.38 12.31 8.54
C LEU A 131 -6.75 13.20 9.74
N PHE A 132 -5.75 13.75 10.44
CA PHE A 132 -5.98 14.67 11.57
C PHE A 132 -6.68 15.98 11.15
N LEU A 133 -6.72 16.29 9.86
CA LEU A 133 -7.43 17.45 9.31
C LEU A 133 -8.93 17.20 9.13
N SER A 134 -9.36 15.93 9.15
CA SER A 134 -10.75 15.54 8.90
C SER A 134 -11.78 16.30 9.76
N PRO A 135 -11.65 16.46 11.10
CA PRO A 135 -12.68 17.16 11.88
C PRO A 135 -12.86 18.61 11.43
N TYR A 136 -11.79 19.31 11.09
CA TYR A 136 -11.87 20.70 10.64
C TYR A 136 -12.53 20.82 9.27
N ILE A 137 -12.16 19.95 8.32
CA ILE A 137 -12.78 19.91 6.99
C ILE A 137 -14.27 19.59 7.10
N LEU A 138 -14.66 18.63 7.93
CA LEU A 138 -16.07 18.27 8.15
C LEU A 138 -16.88 19.43 8.76
N ILE A 139 -16.31 20.17 9.71
CA ILE A 139 -16.98 21.37 10.27
C ILE A 139 -17.15 22.46 9.21
N ILE A 140 -16.15 22.68 8.35
CA ILE A 140 -16.25 23.66 7.26
C ILE A 140 -17.32 23.23 6.25
N LEU A 141 -17.36 21.94 5.86
CA LEU A 141 -18.38 21.39 4.97
C LEU A 141 -19.79 21.55 5.57
N ALA A 142 -19.96 21.24 6.85
CA ALA A 142 -21.23 21.44 7.55
C ALA A 142 -21.64 22.92 7.58
N ALA A 143 -20.69 23.83 7.83
CA ALA A 143 -20.95 25.27 7.77
C ALA A 143 -21.38 25.74 6.37
N GLY A 144 -20.75 25.19 5.32
CA GLY A 144 -21.11 25.43 3.92
C GLY A 144 -22.52 24.95 3.58
N LEU A 145 -22.86 23.73 4.01
CA LEU A 145 -24.19 23.17 3.84
C LEU A 145 -25.26 23.98 4.58
N MET A 146 -24.97 24.46 5.79
CA MET A 146 -25.87 25.35 6.54
C MET A 146 -26.05 26.71 5.87
N GLY A 147 -25.00 27.24 5.21
CA GLY A 147 -25.09 28.42 4.37
C GLY A 147 -26.03 28.19 3.18
N LEU A 148 -25.81 27.09 2.47
CA LEU A 148 -26.65 26.68 1.34
C LEU A 148 -28.11 26.44 1.77
N TRP A 149 -28.35 25.83 2.94
CA TRP A 149 -29.68 25.59 3.50
C TRP A 149 -30.47 26.88 3.72
N ARG A 150 -29.81 27.92 4.22
CA ARG A 150 -30.43 29.23 4.44
C ARG A 150 -30.74 29.94 3.13
N TRP A 151 -29.91 29.74 2.11
CA TRP A 151 -30.11 30.37 0.80
C TRP A 151 -31.17 29.65 -0.05
N LYS A 152 -31.05 28.32 -0.21
CA LYS A 152 -31.93 27.47 -1.03
C LYS A 152 -32.06 26.07 -0.41
N ARG A 153 -33.10 25.85 0.40
CA ARG A 153 -33.35 24.58 1.11
C ARG A 153 -33.40 23.36 0.20
N SER A 154 -34.11 23.44 -0.93
CA SER A 154 -34.23 22.33 -1.88
C SER A 154 -32.87 21.87 -2.41
N LEU A 155 -31.99 22.82 -2.76
CA LEU A 155 -30.63 22.53 -3.20
C LEU A 155 -29.78 21.92 -2.08
N ALA A 156 -29.91 22.41 -0.85
CA ALA A 156 -29.21 21.82 0.30
C ALA A 156 -29.67 20.38 0.60
N ILE A 157 -30.97 20.08 0.47
CA ILE A 157 -31.51 18.72 0.58
C ILE A 157 -30.91 17.82 -0.50
N ALA A 158 -30.89 18.26 -1.76
CA ALA A 158 -30.31 17.50 -2.85
C ALA A 158 -28.81 17.20 -2.60
N VAL A 159 -28.05 18.20 -2.14
CA VAL A 159 -26.64 18.04 -1.76
C VAL A 159 -26.48 17.04 -0.60
N ALA A 160 -27.33 17.12 0.42
CA ALA A 160 -27.31 16.19 1.55
C ALA A 160 -27.62 14.74 1.13
N ILE A 161 -28.56 14.55 0.20
CA ILE A 161 -28.87 13.22 -0.37
C ILE A 161 -27.66 12.68 -1.14
N ILE A 162 -27.06 13.49 -2.03
CA ILE A 162 -25.85 13.09 -2.79
C ILE A 162 -24.71 12.72 -1.83
N TYR A 163 -24.48 13.54 -0.80
CA TYR A 163 -23.49 13.27 0.23
C TYR A 163 -23.76 11.94 0.94
N THR A 164 -25.00 11.72 1.39
CA THR A 164 -25.40 10.51 2.12
C THR A 164 -25.21 9.26 1.26
N ILE A 165 -25.63 9.28 0.00
CA ILE A 165 -25.45 8.16 -0.94
C ILE A 165 -23.96 7.90 -1.18
N THR A 166 -23.18 8.95 -1.39
CA THR A 166 -21.74 8.82 -1.67
C THR A 166 -20.97 8.25 -0.49
N VAL A 167 -21.24 8.73 0.72
CA VAL A 167 -20.58 8.23 1.95
C VAL A 167 -21.05 6.81 2.25
N SER A 168 -22.35 6.53 2.16
CA SER A 168 -22.89 5.20 2.46
C SER A 168 -22.38 4.15 1.48
N SER A 169 -22.32 4.45 0.18
CA SER A 169 -21.76 3.52 -0.81
C SER A 169 -20.27 3.23 -0.58
N GLY A 170 -19.48 4.26 -0.24
CA GLY A 170 -18.08 4.08 0.15
C GLY A 170 -17.93 3.23 1.40
N LEU A 171 -18.81 3.43 2.40
CA LEU A 171 -18.79 2.69 3.66
C LEU A 171 -19.20 1.23 3.49
N ILE A 172 -20.26 0.97 2.72
CA ILE A 172 -20.69 -0.39 2.36
C ILE A 172 -19.52 -1.13 1.75
N ARG A 173 -18.91 -0.58 0.69
CA ARG A 173 -17.76 -1.21 0.04
C ARG A 173 -16.60 -1.42 1.00
N TYR A 174 -16.27 -0.43 1.83
CA TYR A 174 -15.19 -0.55 2.81
C TYR A 174 -15.37 -1.75 3.76
N TYR A 175 -16.60 -2.08 4.15
CA TYR A 175 -16.88 -3.17 5.07
C TYR A 175 -17.24 -4.50 4.41
N THR A 176 -17.72 -4.48 3.16
CA THR A 176 -18.19 -5.70 2.48
C THR A 176 -17.22 -6.22 1.43
N VAL A 177 -16.33 -5.37 0.93
CA VAL A 177 -15.34 -5.73 -0.07
C VAL A 177 -13.98 -5.80 0.59
N GLN A 178 -13.34 -6.96 0.50
CA GLN A 178 -11.92 -7.08 0.81
C GLN A 178 -11.18 -6.21 -0.22
N ASP A 179 -10.56 -5.11 0.18
CA ASP A 179 -9.73 -4.29 -0.72
C ASP A 179 -8.24 -4.43 -0.35
N ARG A 180 -7.83 -5.66 0.02
CA ARG A 180 -6.47 -6.02 0.41
C ARG A 180 -6.15 -7.44 -0.02
N GLN A 181 -4.86 -7.74 -0.15
CA GLN A 181 -4.38 -9.12 -0.30
C GLN A 181 -4.83 -9.96 0.91
N ASP A 182 -5.33 -11.16 0.62
CA ASP A 182 -5.89 -12.08 1.63
C ASP A 182 -4.80 -12.87 2.37
N TRP A 183 -3.92 -12.14 3.05
CA TRP A 183 -2.84 -12.73 3.85
C TRP A 183 -3.38 -13.61 4.98
N ARG A 184 -4.60 -13.34 5.45
CA ARG A 184 -5.27 -14.15 6.47
C ARG A 184 -5.53 -15.56 5.96
N ASN A 185 -6.18 -15.72 4.80
CA ASN A 185 -6.48 -17.04 4.28
C ASN A 185 -5.22 -17.78 3.79
N VAL A 186 -4.20 -17.07 3.28
CA VAL A 186 -2.89 -17.66 2.98
C VAL A 186 -2.25 -18.25 4.25
N ALA A 187 -2.14 -17.45 5.32
CA ALA A 187 -1.56 -17.89 6.58
C ALA A 187 -2.34 -19.04 7.21
N GLN A 188 -3.68 -18.96 7.18
CA GLN A 188 -4.54 -20.02 7.71
C GLN A 188 -4.36 -21.32 6.92
N THR A 189 -4.27 -21.24 5.58
CA THR A 189 -4.07 -22.42 4.73
C THR A 189 -2.75 -23.10 5.02
N ILE A 190 -1.67 -22.34 5.21
CA ILE A 190 -0.36 -22.88 5.60
C ILE A 190 -0.48 -23.51 6.99
N SER A 191 -0.95 -22.76 7.99
CA SER A 191 -1.02 -23.22 9.40
C SER A 191 -1.85 -24.49 9.57
N MET A 192 -2.93 -24.66 8.79
CA MET A 192 -3.80 -25.85 8.85
C MET A 192 -3.16 -27.10 8.21
N ASN A 193 -2.12 -26.95 7.40
CA ASN A 193 -1.52 -28.05 6.61
C ASN A 193 -0.02 -28.22 6.85
N GLU A 194 0.55 -27.39 7.71
CA GLU A 194 1.97 -27.38 8.06
C GLU A 194 2.38 -28.70 8.72
N LYS A 195 3.60 -29.14 8.41
CA LYS A 195 4.27 -30.26 9.07
C LYS A 195 5.64 -29.82 9.58
N PRO A 196 6.18 -30.47 10.63
CA PRO A 196 7.55 -30.21 11.09
C PRO A 196 8.55 -30.33 9.93
N GLY A 197 9.40 -29.31 9.77
CA GLY A 197 10.39 -29.23 8.70
C GLY A 197 9.90 -28.61 7.39
N ASP A 198 8.65 -28.17 7.32
CA ASP A 198 8.17 -27.29 6.25
C ASP A 198 8.91 -25.94 6.28
N THR A 199 9.08 -25.33 5.12
CA THR A 199 9.66 -23.98 4.97
C THR A 199 8.73 -23.10 4.16
N ILE A 200 8.61 -21.81 4.51
CA ILE A 200 7.80 -20.83 3.77
C ILE A 200 8.72 -19.85 3.04
N VAL A 201 8.49 -19.66 1.74
CA VAL A 201 9.20 -18.67 0.92
C VAL A 201 8.22 -17.72 0.27
N LEU A 202 8.40 -16.42 0.52
CA LEU A 202 7.69 -15.35 -0.16
C LEU A 202 8.54 -14.84 -1.31
N SER A 203 8.10 -15.13 -2.52
CA SER A 203 8.67 -14.53 -3.72
C SER A 203 7.91 -13.28 -4.13
N ILE A 204 7.93 -12.30 -3.24
CA ILE A 204 7.31 -11.01 -3.50
C ILE A 204 8.26 -9.87 -3.10
N GLY A 205 8.29 -8.81 -3.92
CA GLY A 205 9.32 -7.79 -3.92
C GLY A 205 9.41 -6.86 -2.70
N SER A 206 8.52 -6.99 -1.70
CA SER A 206 8.39 -6.02 -0.60
C SER A 206 8.54 -6.66 0.79
N PRO A 207 9.45 -6.16 1.65
CA PRO A 207 9.57 -6.59 3.04
C PRO A 207 8.25 -6.47 3.84
N LYS A 208 7.38 -5.53 3.44
CA LYS A 208 6.06 -5.33 4.07
C LYS A 208 5.15 -6.55 3.94
N MET A 209 5.33 -7.36 2.90
CA MET A 209 4.52 -8.56 2.67
C MET A 209 4.95 -9.71 3.59
N THR A 210 6.26 -9.83 3.86
CA THR A 210 6.77 -10.72 4.91
C THR A 210 6.18 -10.36 6.27
N SER A 211 6.16 -9.07 6.62
CA SER A 211 5.49 -8.61 7.84
C SER A 211 3.99 -8.89 7.85
N ALA A 212 3.32 -8.82 6.71
CA ALA A 212 1.90 -9.12 6.60
C ALA A 212 1.62 -10.61 6.85
N LEU A 213 2.37 -11.51 6.22
CA LEU A 213 2.23 -12.94 6.47
C LEU A 213 2.57 -13.28 7.92
N GLY A 214 3.71 -12.80 8.43
CA GLY A 214 4.14 -13.05 9.82
C GLY A 214 3.19 -12.47 10.88
N HIS A 215 2.33 -11.52 10.52
CA HIS A 215 1.28 -11.04 11.42
C HIS A 215 0.11 -12.02 11.57
N TYR A 216 -0.22 -12.78 10.52
CA TYR A 216 -1.36 -13.72 10.51
C TYR A 216 -0.94 -15.17 10.74
N TYR A 217 0.33 -15.49 10.49
CA TYR A 217 0.89 -16.82 10.60
C TYR A 217 1.40 -17.08 12.01
N ASN A 218 0.91 -18.16 12.63
CA ASN A 218 1.24 -18.56 14.00
C ASN A 218 1.89 -19.96 14.07
N GLY A 219 2.40 -20.48 12.96
CA GLY A 219 3.10 -21.77 12.92
C GLY A 219 4.60 -21.63 13.13
N ASP A 220 5.32 -22.75 13.02
CA ASP A 220 6.74 -22.88 13.37
C ASP A 220 7.67 -22.85 12.14
N ALA A 221 7.14 -22.99 10.94
CA ALA A 221 7.92 -23.00 9.71
C ALA A 221 8.65 -21.66 9.50
N PRO A 222 9.96 -21.69 9.21
CA PRO A 222 10.73 -20.49 8.96
C PRO A 222 10.25 -19.79 7.69
N ILE A 223 10.19 -18.46 7.74
CA ILE A 223 9.75 -17.59 6.65
C ILE A 223 10.95 -16.90 6.00
N TYR A 224 11.16 -17.14 4.71
CA TYR A 224 12.19 -16.48 3.90
C TYR A 224 11.57 -15.56 2.83
N SER A 225 12.29 -14.52 2.43
CA SER A 225 11.87 -13.60 1.35
C SER A 225 12.88 -13.64 0.20
N LEU A 226 12.47 -14.18 -0.95
CA LEU A 226 13.31 -14.35 -2.14
C LEU A 226 12.60 -13.83 -3.38
N LYS A 227 12.91 -12.60 -3.79
CA LYS A 227 12.16 -11.87 -4.83
C LYS A 227 12.09 -12.53 -6.21
N LYS A 228 13.06 -13.39 -6.53
CA LYS A 228 13.31 -13.93 -7.87
C LYS A 228 12.84 -15.38 -8.06
N LEU A 229 12.08 -15.94 -7.11
CA LEU A 229 11.74 -17.36 -7.17
C LEU A 229 10.53 -17.66 -8.07
N CYS A 230 9.58 -16.73 -8.18
CA CYS A 230 8.39 -16.90 -9.03
C CYS A 230 8.62 -16.20 -10.39
N PRO A 231 8.60 -16.95 -11.51
CA PRO A 231 8.75 -16.39 -12.84
C PRO A 231 7.69 -15.32 -13.15
N SER A 232 8.13 -14.29 -13.86
CA SER A 232 7.27 -13.21 -14.35
C SER A 232 7.83 -12.69 -15.68
N ALA A 233 7.29 -11.60 -16.22
CA ALA A 233 7.89 -10.94 -17.38
C ALA A 233 9.33 -10.46 -17.11
N GLN A 234 9.68 -10.20 -15.84
CA GLN A 234 10.97 -9.64 -15.44
C GLN A 234 11.93 -10.69 -14.86
N VAL A 235 11.41 -11.83 -14.39
CA VAL A 235 12.19 -12.90 -13.74
C VAL A 235 12.30 -14.08 -14.70
N LYS A 236 13.51 -14.39 -15.16
CA LYS A 236 13.79 -15.46 -16.13
C LYS A 236 14.23 -16.75 -15.44
N LYS A 237 14.33 -17.85 -16.20
CA LYS A 237 14.78 -19.16 -15.70
C LYS A 237 16.10 -19.09 -14.91
N PRO A 238 17.17 -18.40 -15.38
CA PRO A 238 18.42 -18.31 -14.63
C PRO A 238 18.29 -17.59 -13.28
N ASP A 239 17.41 -16.60 -13.17
CA ASP A 239 17.14 -15.89 -11.91
C ASP A 239 16.50 -16.82 -10.87
N VAL A 240 15.65 -17.73 -11.33
CA VAL A 240 14.97 -18.72 -10.49
C VAL A 240 15.96 -19.78 -10.02
N GLU A 241 16.80 -20.29 -10.92
CA GLU A 241 17.87 -21.25 -10.58
C GLU A 241 18.86 -20.65 -9.57
N GLU A 242 19.30 -19.40 -9.78
CA GLU A 242 20.12 -18.66 -8.83
C GLU A 242 19.41 -18.54 -7.47
N ALA A 243 18.12 -18.20 -7.46
CA ALA A 243 17.36 -18.06 -6.23
C ALA A 243 17.12 -19.42 -5.53
N LEU A 244 16.98 -20.51 -6.28
CA LEU A 244 16.87 -21.88 -5.76
C LEU A 244 18.19 -22.33 -5.12
N ASN A 245 19.33 -22.04 -5.75
CA ASN A 245 20.65 -22.37 -5.21
C ASN A 245 20.99 -21.59 -3.93
N ASN A 246 20.36 -20.42 -3.74
CA ASN A 246 20.49 -19.61 -2.53
C ASN A 246 19.50 -19.99 -1.42
N LEU A 247 18.63 -20.99 -1.63
CA LEU A 247 17.74 -21.46 -0.58
C LEU A 247 18.50 -22.27 0.46
N PRO A 248 18.17 -22.11 1.75
CA PRO A 248 18.58 -23.06 2.77
C PRO A 248 18.11 -24.48 2.41
N PRO A 249 18.83 -25.53 2.83
CA PRO A 249 18.40 -26.91 2.62
C PRO A 249 16.97 -27.15 3.09
N ILE A 250 16.10 -27.60 2.18
CA ILE A 250 14.69 -27.88 2.47
C ILE A 250 14.61 -29.30 3.01
N SER A 251 14.22 -29.43 4.28
CA SER A 251 14.20 -30.73 4.98
C SER A 251 12.95 -31.56 4.65
N SER A 252 11.84 -30.91 4.30
CA SER A 252 10.59 -31.59 3.97
C SER A 252 9.88 -30.95 2.77
N ARG A 253 8.95 -30.02 2.99
CA ARG A 253 8.16 -29.38 1.94
C ARG A 253 8.37 -27.88 1.93
N LEU A 254 8.06 -27.26 0.80
CA LEU A 254 8.20 -25.83 0.58
C LEU A 254 6.83 -25.21 0.26
N TRP A 255 6.42 -24.26 1.10
CA TRP A 255 5.31 -23.36 0.82
C TRP A 255 5.83 -22.13 0.08
N LEU A 256 5.45 -21.97 -1.18
CA LEU A 256 5.86 -20.86 -2.02
C LEU A 256 4.70 -19.91 -2.29
N VAL A 257 4.86 -18.64 -1.89
CA VAL A 257 3.90 -17.56 -2.15
C VAL A 257 4.39 -16.69 -3.31
N CYS A 258 3.66 -16.70 -4.42
CA CYS A 258 3.90 -15.84 -5.58
C CYS A 258 2.88 -14.69 -5.60
N GLY A 259 3.38 -13.47 -5.87
CA GLY A 259 2.55 -12.26 -5.99
C GLY A 259 2.12 -11.95 -7.42
N THR A 260 1.68 -10.71 -7.63
CA THR A 260 1.18 -10.20 -8.92
C THR A 260 2.16 -10.33 -10.07
N GLY A 261 1.64 -10.61 -11.27
CA GLY A 261 2.44 -10.71 -12.50
C GLY A 261 3.19 -12.03 -12.65
N PHE A 262 2.89 -13.00 -11.78
CA PHE A 262 3.33 -14.37 -11.86
C PHE A 262 2.85 -15.07 -13.15
N ASP A 263 3.76 -15.81 -13.80
CA ASP A 263 3.45 -16.63 -14.97
C ASP A 263 3.43 -18.12 -14.59
N GLN A 264 2.22 -18.65 -14.38
CA GLN A 264 2.03 -20.03 -13.95
C GLN A 264 2.58 -21.07 -14.93
N LYS A 265 2.55 -20.78 -16.24
CA LYS A 265 3.06 -21.72 -17.26
C LYS A 265 4.57 -21.83 -17.17
N LYS A 266 5.27 -20.68 -17.15
CA LYS A 266 6.72 -20.65 -16.97
C LYS A 266 7.16 -21.26 -15.65
N PHE A 267 6.41 -20.98 -14.58
CA PHE A 267 6.63 -21.60 -13.28
C PHE A 267 6.60 -23.11 -13.37
N ARG A 268 5.55 -23.71 -13.93
CA ARG A 268 5.44 -25.17 -14.07
C ARG A 268 6.57 -25.75 -14.91
N THR A 269 7.07 -25.05 -15.93
CA THR A 269 8.20 -25.52 -16.73
C THR A 269 9.50 -25.55 -15.92
N VAL A 270 9.82 -24.47 -15.20
CA VAL A 270 11.08 -24.36 -14.45
C VAL A 270 11.05 -25.19 -13.17
N PHE A 271 9.95 -25.15 -12.42
CA PHE A 271 9.87 -25.80 -11.11
C PHE A 271 9.78 -27.33 -11.18
N LYS A 272 9.18 -27.90 -12.22
CA LYS A 272 9.07 -29.37 -12.36
C LYS A 272 10.43 -30.08 -12.42
N GLU A 273 11.48 -29.38 -12.85
CA GLU A 273 12.84 -29.94 -12.88
C GLU A 273 13.39 -30.20 -11.47
N HIS A 274 12.95 -29.43 -10.47
CA HIS A 274 13.48 -29.46 -9.10
C HIS A 274 12.48 -29.91 -8.03
N PHE A 275 11.18 -29.74 -8.28
CA PHE A 275 10.12 -30.01 -7.31
C PHE A 275 8.88 -30.65 -7.93
N ASP A 276 8.27 -31.52 -7.15
CA ASP A 276 6.94 -32.06 -7.38
C ASP A 276 5.88 -31.14 -6.76
N LEU A 277 4.83 -30.83 -7.53
CA LEU A 277 3.74 -29.97 -7.09
C LEU A 277 2.69 -30.80 -6.34
N GLU A 278 2.59 -30.60 -5.03
CA GLU A 278 1.61 -31.29 -4.17
C GLU A 278 0.27 -30.54 -4.15
N ARG A 279 0.30 -29.21 -3.96
CA ARG A 279 -0.92 -28.39 -3.88
C ARG A 279 -0.73 -27.02 -4.51
N HIS A 280 -1.80 -26.49 -5.08
CA HIS A 280 -1.89 -25.11 -5.56
C HIS A 280 -3.22 -24.51 -5.12
N ALA A 281 -3.18 -23.34 -4.49
CA ALA A 281 -4.34 -22.53 -4.16
C ALA A 281 -4.16 -21.10 -4.69
N GLU A 282 -5.28 -20.49 -5.12
CA GLU A 282 -5.32 -19.11 -5.57
C GLU A 282 -6.16 -18.29 -4.61
N PHE A 283 -5.58 -17.21 -4.11
CA PHE A 283 -6.26 -16.24 -3.26
C PHE A 283 -6.54 -15.03 -4.12
N THR A 284 -7.72 -15.06 -4.73
CA THR A 284 -8.21 -13.98 -5.58
C THR A 284 -9.03 -13.02 -4.74
N ASN A 285 -9.11 -11.80 -5.23
CA ASN A 285 -10.01 -10.83 -4.69
C ASN A 285 -10.73 -10.15 -5.84
N GLU A 286 -11.82 -10.78 -6.27
CA GLU A 286 -12.57 -10.40 -7.48
C GLU A 286 -13.05 -8.94 -7.44
N ASN A 287 -13.24 -8.41 -6.24
CA ASN A 287 -13.73 -7.05 -6.01
C ASN A 287 -12.61 -6.04 -5.72
N PHE A 288 -11.35 -6.50 -5.69
CA PHE A 288 -10.22 -5.63 -5.45
C PHE A 288 -9.98 -4.70 -6.64
N TYR A 289 -9.80 -3.41 -6.36
CA TYR A 289 -9.61 -2.40 -7.41
C TYR A 289 -8.36 -2.62 -8.27
N ARG A 290 -7.38 -3.41 -7.80
CA ARG A 290 -6.33 -3.97 -8.66
C ARG A 290 -6.81 -5.33 -9.15
N GLN A 291 -7.63 -5.29 -10.19
CA GLN A 291 -7.96 -6.48 -10.95
C GLN A 291 -6.65 -7.18 -11.31
N ASN A 292 -6.51 -8.46 -10.93
CA ASN A 292 -5.31 -9.30 -11.08
C ASN A 292 -4.22 -9.19 -9.99
N ASP A 293 -4.49 -8.61 -8.81
CA ASP A 293 -3.60 -8.76 -7.65
C ASP A 293 -3.82 -10.14 -6.98
N LEU A 294 -3.50 -11.20 -7.74
CA LEU A 294 -3.64 -12.59 -7.33
C LEU A 294 -2.43 -13.00 -6.48
N MET A 295 -2.69 -13.74 -5.41
CA MET A 295 -1.64 -14.48 -4.71
C MET A 295 -1.80 -15.97 -5.01
N HIS A 296 -0.72 -16.58 -5.48
CA HIS A 296 -0.67 -18.02 -5.70
C HIS A 296 0.14 -18.65 -4.56
N LEU A 297 -0.44 -19.65 -3.91
CA LEU A 297 0.21 -20.46 -2.90
C LEU A 297 0.47 -21.84 -3.48
N PHE A 298 1.72 -22.26 -3.49
CA PHE A 298 2.13 -23.58 -3.91
C PHE A 298 2.70 -24.33 -2.71
N LEU A 299 2.37 -25.61 -2.60
CA LEU A 299 3.06 -26.57 -1.77
C LEU A 299 3.83 -27.50 -2.69
N VAL A 300 5.15 -27.54 -2.56
CA VAL A 300 6.03 -28.32 -3.43
C VAL A 300 7.00 -29.17 -2.62
N ILE A 301 7.41 -30.30 -3.17
CA ILE A 301 8.32 -31.27 -2.54
C ILE A 301 9.59 -31.37 -3.39
N PRO A 302 10.80 -31.21 -2.82
CA PRO A 302 12.06 -31.40 -3.56
C PRO A 302 12.16 -32.80 -4.18
N ASN A 303 12.50 -32.88 -5.47
CA ASN A 303 12.65 -34.17 -6.17
C ASN A 303 13.76 -35.05 -5.54
N SER A 304 14.76 -34.43 -4.92
CA SER A 304 15.85 -35.15 -4.22
C SER A 304 15.37 -36.03 -3.08
N LEU A 305 14.22 -35.72 -2.47
CA LEU A 305 13.63 -36.55 -1.41
C LEU A 305 12.90 -37.78 -1.94
N ASN A 306 12.50 -37.76 -3.22
CA ASN A 306 11.84 -38.89 -3.88
C ASN A 306 12.85 -39.88 -4.48
N SER A 307 14.12 -39.50 -4.60
CA SER A 307 15.20 -40.42 -4.95
C SER A 307 15.56 -41.26 -3.72
N THR A 308 14.70 -42.23 -3.38
CA THR A 308 15.11 -43.36 -2.55
C THR A 308 16.12 -44.20 -3.33
N ASP A 309 17.33 -43.67 -3.49
CA ASP A 309 18.52 -44.50 -3.62
C ASP A 309 18.68 -45.21 -2.28
N THR A 310 17.89 -46.26 -2.07
CA THR A 310 18.16 -47.26 -1.05
C THR A 310 19.58 -47.75 -1.35
N PRO A 311 20.58 -47.46 -0.51
CA PRO A 311 21.92 -47.97 -0.76
C PRO A 311 21.81 -49.48 -0.85
N ASN A 312 22.18 -50.04 -2.01
CA ASN A 312 22.10 -51.46 -2.26
C ASN A 312 22.94 -52.15 -1.15
N PRO A 313 22.36 -53.04 -0.32
CA PRO A 313 23.06 -53.61 0.85
C PRO A 313 24.33 -54.40 0.47
N THR A 314 24.51 -54.69 -0.82
CA THR A 314 25.65 -55.40 -1.38
C THR A 314 26.96 -54.60 -1.43
N ASP A 315 26.93 -53.26 -1.33
CA ASP A 315 28.16 -52.44 -1.45
C ASP A 315 28.92 -52.24 -0.12
N ILE A 316 28.38 -52.70 1.01
CA ILE A 316 29.02 -52.59 2.33
C ILE A 316 30.01 -53.75 2.58
N LYS A 317 29.98 -54.83 1.80
CA LYS A 317 30.85 -56.00 2.04
C LYS A 317 32.30 -55.87 1.54
N ASN A 318 32.64 -54.86 0.73
CA ASN A 318 33.98 -54.77 0.12
C ASN A 318 34.94 -53.76 0.76
N LYS A 319 34.58 -53.11 1.87
CA LYS A 319 35.43 -52.07 2.49
C LYS A 319 35.99 -52.42 3.88
N SER A 320 36.02 -53.70 4.23
CA SER A 320 36.53 -54.19 5.53
C SER A 320 37.90 -54.88 5.47
N THR A 321 38.61 -54.89 4.34
CA THR A 321 39.83 -55.69 4.19
C THR A 321 41.00 -54.91 3.60
N SER A 322 41.50 -53.87 4.27
CA SER A 322 42.83 -53.32 3.97
C SER A 322 43.40 -52.38 5.04
N VAL A 323 43.47 -52.79 6.31
CA VAL A 323 44.45 -52.17 7.24
C VAL A 323 45.07 -53.24 8.12
N SER A 324 46.12 -53.89 7.60
CA SER A 324 47.11 -54.64 8.37
C SER A 324 48.36 -54.74 7.51
N ALA A 325 49.33 -53.85 7.75
CA ALA A 325 50.78 -54.04 7.58
C ALA A 325 51.48 -52.69 7.46
N LEU A 326 52.01 -52.19 8.58
CA LEU A 326 53.33 -51.57 8.68
C LEU A 326 53.61 -51.35 10.17
N GLY A 327 54.48 -52.21 10.70
CA GLY A 327 54.98 -52.13 12.06
C GLY A 327 56.39 -51.54 12.10
N LEU A 328 56.86 -51.44 13.35
CA LEU A 328 58.24 -51.36 13.84
C LEU A 328 59.08 -50.15 13.45
#